data_AF-A0A972MBC8-F1
#
_entry.id   AF-A0A972MBC8-F1
#
_cell.length_a   1.000
_cell.length_b   1.000
_cell.length_c   1.000
_cell.angle_alpha   90.00
_cell.angle_beta   90.00
_cell.angle_gamma   90.00
#
_symmetry.space_group_name_H-M   'P 1'
#
loop_
_entity.id
_entity.type
_entity.pdbx_description
1 polymer ?
#
loop_
_entity_poly.entity_id
_entity_poly.type
_entity_poly.pdbx_seq_one_letter_code
_entity_poly.pdbx_strand_id
1 'polypeptide(L)'
;MTNLGLEFNKRVYRNIKSGSDNIQYRNDNLNLKDLLIQTKLQDLKPSQLDLSKYFPKNEYYSFSLTTAGQGFLIGTGNEHGTGAKLSISNKKRETHEFKMGFHFDHSTGIPVITGHNLKGRIRSFFPIAYSGNKKELITERLIGDIKECLDKEVDRNFVTELQNAIFEGKELSVSKKDTFLGAYPAKSYSRAFHYHLMKKGTNSLNETKVNIAAGTFLFEDTLAHHKHPLKDPNPIRFLKILPNVEIKFQFRLFDSGGLSADEKVKLFEFLLQKYGAGAKTSSGYGQFKKNISQNKISDLPVFGNFIAISLDNKGKIPETSQTTQTQQPKKAEISQDDTWVELDTLKIGSLVWGTVLSYSNGNAKIKLHIKDKDIVINVNGKFSKTEKAKLIITETSGKIEKGNFTITKVRKKK
;
A
#
# COMPACT_ATOMS: atom_id res chain seq x y z
N MET A 1 23.45 -16.06 13.95
CA MET A 1 22.67 -14.90 13.45
C MET A 1 21.61 -15.46 12.52
N THR A 2 20.34 -15.22 12.79
CA THR A 2 19.24 -15.80 11.99
C THR A 2 19.04 -14.97 10.72
N ASN A 3 19.29 -15.56 9.55
CA ASN A 3 19.02 -14.91 8.26
C ASN A 3 17.52 -15.07 7.96
N LEU A 4 16.76 -13.98 8.13
CA LEU A 4 15.30 -13.99 8.00
C LEU A 4 14.84 -14.43 6.59
N GLY A 5 15.51 -13.97 5.53
CA GLY A 5 15.22 -14.35 4.16
C GLY A 5 15.40 -15.86 3.91
N LEU A 6 16.47 -16.46 4.46
CA LEU A 6 16.69 -17.91 4.36
C LEU A 6 15.59 -18.69 5.08
N GLU A 7 15.21 -18.27 6.29
CA GLU A 7 14.14 -18.92 7.05
C GLU A 7 12.77 -18.78 6.38
N PHE A 8 12.47 -17.60 5.81
CA PHE A 8 11.28 -17.37 5.00
C PHE A 8 11.26 -18.31 3.80
N ASN A 9 12.32 -18.33 3.00
CA ASN A 9 12.40 -19.14 1.78
C ASN A 9 12.34 -20.65 2.08
N LYS A 10 13.03 -21.12 3.12
CA LYS A 10 12.97 -22.52 3.56
C LYS A 10 11.54 -22.95 3.88
N ARG A 11 10.76 -22.12 4.58
CA ARG A 11 9.39 -22.46 5.00
C ARG A 11 8.38 -22.34 3.85
N VAL A 12 8.56 -21.34 2.97
CA VAL A 12 7.68 -21.14 1.80
C VAL A 12 7.90 -22.21 0.73
N TYR A 13 9.16 -22.60 0.46
CA TYR A 13 9.51 -23.47 -0.66
C TYR A 13 9.87 -24.91 -0.28
N ARG A 14 9.78 -25.29 1.01
CA ARG A 14 10.09 -26.65 1.49
C ARG A 14 9.38 -27.75 0.71
N ASN A 15 8.12 -27.49 0.35
CA ASN A 15 7.24 -28.45 -0.33
C ASN A 15 7.50 -28.63 -1.83
N ILE A 16 8.46 -27.92 -2.43
CA ILE A 16 8.81 -28.15 -3.85
C ILE A 16 9.46 -29.53 -4.05
N LYS A 17 10.19 -30.05 -3.05
CA LYS A 17 11.05 -31.23 -3.23
C LYS A 17 10.46 -32.55 -2.75
N SER A 18 9.44 -32.53 -1.93
CA SER A 18 8.86 -33.74 -1.34
C SER A 18 7.36 -33.62 -1.45
N GLY A 19 6.69 -34.65 -1.98
CA GLY A 19 5.25 -34.84 -1.78
C GLY A 19 4.90 -35.10 -0.31
N SER A 20 5.58 -34.44 0.62
CA SER A 20 5.51 -34.56 2.06
C SER A 20 4.22 -34.00 2.62
N ASP A 21 3.81 -34.58 3.75
CA ASP A 21 2.57 -34.30 4.46
C ASP A 21 2.18 -32.81 4.50
N ASN A 22 1.01 -32.54 3.92
CA ASN A 22 0.33 -31.24 3.92
C ASN A 22 0.24 -30.59 5.32
N ILE A 23 0.34 -31.38 6.40
CA ILE A 23 0.30 -30.93 7.79
C ILE A 23 1.59 -30.20 8.19
N GLN A 24 2.77 -30.71 7.85
CA GLN A 24 4.05 -30.08 8.24
C GLN A 24 4.23 -28.74 7.54
N TYR A 25 3.91 -28.65 6.26
CA TYR A 25 3.93 -27.41 5.50
C TYR A 25 2.96 -26.36 6.05
N ARG A 26 1.77 -26.79 6.47
CA ARG A 26 0.80 -25.91 7.12
C ARG A 26 1.36 -25.35 8.43
N ASN A 27 1.98 -26.20 9.25
CA ASN A 27 2.60 -25.78 10.51
C ASN A 27 3.78 -24.82 10.26
N ASP A 28 4.63 -25.09 9.27
CA ASP A 28 5.74 -24.22 8.88
C ASP A 28 5.25 -22.83 8.42
N ASN A 29 4.15 -22.77 7.66
CA ASN A 29 3.50 -21.51 7.26
C ASN A 29 2.85 -20.75 8.42
N LEU A 30 2.31 -21.46 9.43
CA LEU A 30 1.77 -20.83 10.65
C LEU A 30 2.92 -20.26 11.49
N ASN A 31 3.99 -21.04 11.69
CA ASN A 31 5.18 -20.63 12.45
C ASN A 31 5.96 -19.49 11.78
N LEU A 32 5.83 -19.31 10.46
CA LEU A 32 6.43 -18.18 9.74
C LEU A 32 5.87 -16.84 10.26
N LYS A 33 4.59 -16.79 10.63
CA LYS A 33 3.99 -15.59 11.21
C LYS A 33 4.66 -15.22 12.54
N ASP A 34 4.86 -16.22 13.40
CA ASP A 34 5.50 -16.04 14.70
C ASP A 34 6.95 -15.56 14.55
N LEU A 35 7.67 -16.09 13.56
CA LEU A 35 9.02 -15.61 13.21
C LEU A 35 9.00 -14.14 12.80
N LEU A 36 8.07 -13.73 11.92
CA LEU A 36 7.99 -12.35 11.42
C LEU A 36 7.70 -11.34 12.54
N ILE A 37 6.79 -11.66 13.47
CA ILE A 37 6.44 -10.75 14.57
C ILE A 37 7.51 -10.66 15.65
N GLN A 38 8.27 -11.72 15.87
CA GLN A 38 9.34 -11.76 16.88
C GLN A 38 10.65 -11.16 16.37
N THR A 39 10.85 -11.09 15.04
CA THR A 39 12.08 -10.56 14.45
C THR A 39 12.08 -9.04 14.48
N LYS A 40 13.01 -8.45 15.27
CA LYS A 40 13.27 -7.00 15.26
C LYS A 40 14.26 -6.66 14.17
N LEU A 41 14.07 -5.52 13.51
CA LEU A 41 14.95 -5.10 12.41
C LEU A 41 16.41 -4.95 12.86
N GLN A 42 16.64 -4.41 14.05
CA GLN A 42 18.00 -4.14 14.54
C GLN A 42 18.82 -5.42 14.77
N ASP A 43 18.17 -6.54 15.05
CA ASP A 43 18.84 -7.84 15.25
C ASP A 43 19.43 -8.37 13.93
N LEU A 44 18.96 -7.87 12.79
CA LEU A 44 19.45 -8.22 11.44
C LEU A 44 20.62 -7.34 10.98
N LYS A 45 21.07 -6.37 11.79
CA LYS A 45 22.20 -5.48 11.49
C LYS A 45 22.07 -4.75 10.14
N PRO A 46 21.02 -3.93 9.92
CA PRO A 46 20.76 -3.25 8.65
C PRO A 46 21.90 -2.36 8.17
N SER A 47 22.76 -1.88 9.06
CA SER A 47 23.96 -1.10 8.71
C SER A 47 24.94 -1.85 7.80
N GLN A 48 24.86 -3.19 7.70
CA GLN A 48 25.66 -3.96 6.74
C GLN A 48 25.28 -3.68 5.28
N LEU A 49 24.07 -3.18 5.02
CA LEU A 49 23.60 -2.78 3.69
C LEU A 49 23.94 -1.33 3.33
N ASP A 50 24.58 -0.60 4.24
CA ASP A 50 25.10 0.74 3.97
C ASP A 50 26.34 0.65 3.07
N LEU A 51 26.21 1.21 1.87
CA LEU A 51 27.26 1.16 0.87
C LEU A 51 28.19 2.37 0.90
N SER A 52 27.98 3.35 1.78
CA SER A 52 28.76 4.59 1.84
C SER A 52 30.27 4.36 1.89
N LYS A 53 30.72 3.33 2.60
CA LYS A 53 32.15 2.98 2.74
C LYS A 53 32.82 2.48 1.46
N TYR A 54 32.05 2.11 0.44
CA TYR A 54 32.57 1.61 -0.84
C TYR A 54 32.67 2.69 -1.93
N PHE A 55 32.27 3.92 -1.62
CA PHE A 55 32.19 5.00 -2.60
C PHE A 55 32.84 6.29 -2.04
N PRO A 56 33.40 7.15 -2.90
CA PRO A 56 33.82 8.49 -2.50
C PRO A 56 32.65 9.29 -1.92
N LYS A 57 32.93 10.12 -0.90
CA LYS A 57 31.91 10.92 -0.20
C LYS A 57 31.14 11.87 -1.13
N ASN A 58 31.76 12.37 -2.19
CA ASN A 58 31.17 13.25 -3.18
C ASN A 58 30.37 12.52 -4.27
N GLU A 59 30.38 11.19 -4.28
CA GLU A 59 29.65 10.37 -5.25
C GLU A 59 28.51 9.59 -4.61
N TYR A 60 28.61 9.24 -3.32
CA TYR A 60 27.57 8.52 -2.60
C TYR A 60 26.53 9.47 -2.01
N TYR A 61 25.28 9.26 -2.39
CA TYR A 61 24.14 10.02 -1.88
C TYR A 61 23.12 9.07 -1.29
N SER A 62 22.52 9.48 -0.17
CA SER A 62 21.44 8.73 0.44
C SER A 62 20.48 9.67 1.16
N PHE A 63 19.23 9.25 1.26
CA PHE A 63 18.23 9.87 2.12
C PHE A 63 17.34 8.79 2.71
N SER A 64 16.57 9.15 3.73
CA SER A 64 15.68 8.22 4.40
C SER A 64 14.27 8.77 4.48
N LEU A 65 13.31 7.92 4.16
CA LEU A 65 11.89 8.22 4.29
C LEU A 65 11.23 7.16 5.16
N THR A 66 10.30 7.58 6.01
CA THR A 66 9.57 6.67 6.89
C THR A 66 8.27 6.23 6.23
N THR A 67 7.98 4.93 6.25
CA THR A 67 6.73 4.36 5.73
C THR A 67 5.51 4.88 6.49
N ALA A 68 4.42 5.11 5.77
CA ALA A 68 3.15 5.59 6.30
C ALA A 68 1.97 4.78 5.74
N GLY A 69 0.74 5.18 6.07
CA GLY A 69 -0.48 4.54 5.57
C GLY A 69 -0.58 3.07 5.99
N GLN A 70 -0.82 2.18 5.02
CA GLN A 70 -0.93 0.74 5.25
C GLN A 70 0.43 0.03 5.37
N GLY A 71 1.54 0.77 5.27
CA GLY A 71 2.89 0.24 5.19
C GLY A 71 3.38 0.23 3.74
N PHE A 72 4.44 -0.53 3.47
CA PHE A 72 5.10 -0.54 2.18
C PHE A 72 5.09 -1.93 1.56
N LEU A 73 4.57 -2.01 0.34
CA LEU A 73 4.43 -3.23 -0.43
C LEU A 73 5.24 -3.11 -1.71
N ILE A 74 6.17 -4.05 -1.94
CA ILE A 74 6.90 -4.20 -3.19
C ILE A 74 6.95 -5.68 -3.57
N GLY A 75 7.41 -5.97 -4.79
CA GLY A 75 7.59 -7.36 -5.22
C GLY A 75 6.26 -8.11 -5.39
N THR A 76 5.17 -7.41 -5.73
CA THR A 76 3.91 -8.07 -6.11
C THR A 76 4.05 -8.95 -7.36
N GLY A 77 5.11 -8.76 -8.15
CA GLY A 77 5.50 -9.65 -9.26
C GLY A 77 6.50 -10.75 -8.84
N ASN A 78 7.01 -10.74 -7.61
CA ASN A 78 7.77 -11.85 -7.06
C ASN A 78 6.77 -12.85 -6.49
N GLU A 79 6.38 -13.83 -7.29
CA GLU A 79 5.50 -14.89 -6.84
C GLU A 79 6.22 -15.71 -5.77
N HIS A 80 5.63 -15.70 -4.58
CA HIS A 80 5.96 -16.66 -3.54
C HIS A 80 4.84 -17.69 -3.50
N GLY A 81 5.15 -18.91 -3.09
CA GLY A 81 4.17 -19.99 -3.08
C GLY A 81 4.43 -21.00 -4.20
N THR A 82 4.10 -22.25 -3.88
CA THR A 82 4.43 -23.41 -4.70
C THR A 82 3.22 -23.87 -5.50
N GLY A 83 2.09 -23.19 -5.37
CA GLY A 83 0.81 -23.62 -5.94
C GLY A 83 0.31 -24.93 -5.32
N ALA A 84 0.88 -25.35 -4.18
CA ALA A 84 0.44 -26.57 -3.51
C ALA A 84 -1.05 -26.43 -3.18
N LYS A 85 -1.80 -27.52 -3.37
CA LYS A 85 -3.21 -27.59 -3.01
C LYS A 85 -3.31 -28.44 -1.76
N LEU A 86 -3.74 -27.85 -0.65
CA LEU A 86 -3.98 -28.60 0.56
C LEU A 86 -5.32 -29.35 0.40
N SER A 87 -5.27 -30.65 0.12
CA SER A 87 -6.44 -31.52 0.23
C SER A 87 -6.60 -31.87 1.71
N ILE A 88 -7.56 -31.23 2.38
CA ILE A 88 -8.07 -31.72 3.66
C ILE A 88 -9.54 -32.06 3.41
N SER A 89 -9.81 -33.37 3.35
CA SER A 89 -11.16 -33.96 3.26
C SER A 89 -11.94 -33.55 2.01
N ASN A 90 -11.67 -34.18 0.85
CA ASN A 90 -12.46 -34.13 -0.40
C ASN A 90 -12.93 -32.74 -0.92
N LYS A 91 -12.43 -31.64 -0.35
CA LYS A 91 -12.63 -30.26 -0.80
C LYS A 91 -11.26 -29.68 -1.12
N LYS A 92 -11.01 -29.41 -2.41
CA LYS A 92 -9.86 -28.62 -2.86
C LYS A 92 -9.90 -27.27 -2.14
N ARG A 93 -8.95 -27.02 -1.24
CA ARG A 93 -8.77 -25.70 -0.60
C ARG A 93 -7.43 -25.12 -0.98
N GLU A 94 -7.42 -23.84 -1.29
CA GLU A 94 -6.19 -23.11 -1.56
C GLU A 94 -5.35 -23.00 -0.28
N THR A 95 -4.05 -23.20 -0.42
CA THR A 95 -3.09 -23.09 0.66
C THR A 95 -3.04 -21.65 1.17
N HIS A 96 -2.87 -21.49 2.48
CA HIS A 96 -2.56 -20.22 3.12
C HIS A 96 -1.12 -19.81 2.78
N GLU A 97 -0.69 -19.84 1.54
CA GLU A 97 0.66 -19.46 1.16
C GLU A 97 0.79 -17.95 1.08
N PHE A 98 1.97 -17.42 1.42
CA PHE A 98 2.36 -16.10 0.93
C PHE A 98 2.46 -16.18 -0.58
N LYS A 99 1.60 -15.45 -1.29
CA LYS A 99 1.55 -15.45 -2.75
C LYS A 99 2.50 -14.44 -3.39
N MET A 100 2.92 -13.44 -2.62
CA MET A 100 3.77 -12.35 -3.10
C MET A 100 4.52 -11.71 -1.93
N GLY A 101 5.65 -11.05 -2.22
CA GLY A 101 6.52 -10.52 -1.18
C GLY A 101 7.85 -9.97 -1.69
N PHE A 102 8.84 -9.98 -0.80
CA PHE A 102 10.08 -9.23 -0.98
C PHE A 102 11.20 -10.09 -1.56
N HIS A 103 12.07 -9.44 -2.32
CA HIS A 103 13.42 -9.95 -2.51
C HIS A 103 14.21 -9.70 -1.22
N PHE A 104 14.79 -10.76 -0.65
CA PHE A 104 15.62 -10.67 0.54
C PHE A 104 17.09 -10.69 0.13
N ASP A 105 17.87 -9.78 0.70
CA ASP A 105 19.32 -9.81 0.56
C ASP A 105 19.88 -11.12 1.15
N HIS A 106 20.76 -11.77 0.39
CA HIS A 106 21.23 -13.12 0.73
C HIS A 106 22.14 -13.13 1.97
N SER A 107 22.86 -12.04 2.24
CA SER A 107 23.80 -11.98 3.37
C SER A 107 23.10 -11.65 4.68
N THR A 108 22.22 -10.65 4.67
CA THR A 108 21.56 -10.13 5.88
C THR A 108 20.19 -10.75 6.13
N GLY A 109 19.51 -11.25 5.09
CA GLY A 109 18.14 -11.70 5.17
C GLY A 109 17.12 -10.57 5.31
N ILE A 110 17.51 -9.32 5.05
CA ILE A 110 16.64 -8.14 5.10
C ILE A 110 15.95 -7.97 3.73
N PRO A 111 14.64 -7.63 3.67
CA PRO A 111 13.99 -7.29 2.42
C PRO A 111 14.59 -6.02 1.80
N VAL A 112 14.91 -6.06 0.51
CA VAL A 112 15.53 -4.92 -0.20
C VAL A 112 14.73 -4.52 -1.43
N ILE A 113 14.74 -3.21 -1.72
CA ILE A 113 14.40 -2.69 -3.04
C ILE A 113 15.67 -2.70 -3.87
N THR A 114 15.68 -3.48 -4.95
CA THR A 114 16.79 -3.51 -5.89
C THR A 114 16.97 -2.18 -6.62
N GLY A 115 18.20 -1.89 -7.08
CA GLY A 115 18.53 -0.70 -7.85
C GLY A 115 17.65 -0.50 -9.10
N HIS A 116 17.34 -1.58 -9.82
CA HIS A 116 16.48 -1.51 -11.01
C HIS A 116 15.02 -1.15 -10.67
N ASN A 117 14.48 -1.64 -9.55
CA ASN A 117 13.12 -1.32 -9.12
C ASN A 117 13.02 0.14 -8.66
N LEU A 118 14.05 0.63 -7.96
CA LEU A 118 14.16 2.04 -7.58
C LEU A 118 14.30 2.93 -8.81
N LYS A 119 15.19 2.59 -9.75
CA LYS A 119 15.36 3.30 -11.04
C LYS A 119 14.05 3.33 -11.81
N GLY A 120 13.36 2.19 -11.94
CA GLY A 120 12.08 2.09 -12.64
C GLY A 120 11.00 2.97 -12.01
N ARG A 121 10.93 3.00 -10.67
CA ARG A 121 9.98 3.87 -9.98
C ARG A 121 10.30 5.34 -10.18
N ILE A 122 11.55 5.75 -10.01
CA ILE A 122 11.93 7.15 -10.21
C ILE A 122 11.73 7.55 -11.68
N ARG A 123 12.11 6.70 -12.65
CA ARG A 123 11.87 6.90 -14.09
C ARG A 123 10.39 7.09 -14.42
N SER A 124 9.48 6.47 -13.68
CA SER A 124 8.02 6.66 -13.86
C SER A 124 7.53 8.07 -13.51
N PHE A 125 8.35 8.88 -12.84
CA PHE A 125 8.05 10.29 -12.61
C PHE A 125 8.45 11.19 -13.77
N PHE A 126 9.23 10.67 -14.73
CA PHE A 126 9.75 11.40 -15.87
C PHE A 126 8.96 11.12 -17.15
N PRO A 127 8.93 12.07 -18.10
CA PRO A 127 8.20 11.92 -19.36
C PRO A 127 8.67 10.75 -20.23
N ILE A 128 9.94 10.33 -20.11
CA ILE A 128 10.52 9.20 -20.87
C ILE A 128 9.73 7.88 -20.75
N ALA A 129 8.95 7.72 -19.69
CA ALA A 129 8.13 6.53 -19.46
C ALA A 129 6.77 6.56 -20.20
N TYR A 130 6.45 7.63 -20.94
CA TYR A 130 5.13 7.88 -21.51
C TYR A 130 5.18 8.45 -22.93
N SER A 131 4.06 8.35 -23.65
CA SER A 131 3.87 8.85 -25.02
C SER A 131 2.53 9.59 -25.15
N GLY A 132 2.42 10.47 -26.17
CA GLY A 132 1.25 11.32 -26.40
C GLY A 132 0.86 12.15 -25.18
N ASN A 133 -0.41 12.56 -25.07
CA ASN A 133 -0.97 13.47 -24.03
C ASN A 133 -0.46 13.25 -22.60
N LYS A 134 -0.17 12.00 -22.22
CA LYS A 134 0.34 11.67 -20.88
C LYS A 134 1.77 12.18 -20.67
N LYS A 135 2.59 12.17 -21.72
CA LYS A 135 3.95 12.71 -21.71
C LYS A 135 3.93 14.21 -21.40
N GLU A 136 3.08 14.99 -22.08
CA GLU A 136 2.98 16.44 -21.83
C GLU A 136 2.52 16.73 -20.40
N LEU A 137 1.50 16.02 -19.91
CA LEU A 137 1.03 16.18 -18.52
C LEU A 137 2.12 15.90 -17.48
N ILE A 138 2.92 14.85 -17.71
CA ILE A 138 4.01 14.48 -16.80
C ILE A 138 5.17 15.48 -16.90
N THR A 139 5.43 16.04 -18.08
CA THR A 139 6.42 17.11 -18.26
C THR A 139 6.04 18.35 -17.46
N GLU A 140 4.82 18.87 -17.63
CA GLU A 140 4.35 20.06 -16.92
C GLU A 140 4.33 19.85 -15.40
N ARG A 141 3.90 18.67 -14.95
CA ARG A 141 3.96 18.30 -13.54
C ARG A 141 5.39 18.31 -13.01
N LEU A 142 6.34 17.72 -13.74
CA LEU A 142 7.73 17.63 -13.31
C LEU A 142 8.42 19.01 -13.29
N ILE A 143 8.08 19.91 -14.21
CA ILE A 143 8.53 21.31 -14.16
C ILE A 143 8.06 21.96 -12.86
N GLY A 144 6.77 21.80 -12.53
CA GLY A 144 6.20 22.30 -11.27
C GLY A 144 6.86 21.69 -10.03
N ASP A 145 7.14 20.37 -10.04
CA ASP A 145 7.83 19.67 -8.97
C ASP A 145 9.28 20.17 -8.77
N ILE A 146 10.03 20.40 -9.86
CA ILE A 146 11.39 20.96 -9.82
C ILE A 146 11.37 22.37 -9.25
N LYS A 147 10.45 23.23 -9.70
CA LYS A 147 10.28 24.57 -9.13
C LYS A 147 9.94 24.52 -7.65
N GLU A 148 9.01 23.66 -7.25
CA GLU A 148 8.59 23.53 -5.85
C GLU A 148 9.72 23.08 -4.91
N CYS A 149 10.54 22.11 -5.34
CA CYS A 149 11.55 21.51 -4.45
C CYS A 149 12.95 22.12 -4.56
N LEU A 150 13.29 22.77 -5.68
CA LEU A 150 14.62 23.33 -5.94
C LEU A 150 14.63 24.85 -6.16
N ASP A 151 13.45 25.50 -6.24
CA ASP A 151 13.33 26.93 -6.57
C ASP A 151 14.02 27.31 -7.90
N LYS A 152 13.93 26.40 -8.89
CA LYS A 152 14.48 26.58 -10.23
C LYS A 152 13.38 26.66 -11.27
N GLU A 153 13.36 27.75 -12.04
CA GLU A 153 12.58 27.84 -13.26
C GLU A 153 13.26 27.03 -14.36
N VAL A 154 12.52 26.08 -14.94
CA VAL A 154 13.02 25.16 -15.95
C VAL A 154 11.99 24.99 -17.07
N ASP A 155 12.45 24.62 -18.25
CA ASP A 155 11.59 24.39 -19.41
C ASP A 155 11.53 22.90 -19.81
N ARG A 156 10.86 22.62 -20.92
CA ARG A 156 10.71 21.26 -21.45
C ARG A 156 12.03 20.66 -21.97
N ASN A 157 12.94 21.50 -22.45
CA ASN A 157 14.24 21.06 -22.94
C ASN A 157 15.10 20.59 -21.77
N PHE A 158 15.12 21.37 -20.69
CA PHE A 158 15.76 20.99 -19.43
C PHE A 158 15.29 19.62 -18.92
N VAL A 159 13.98 19.38 -18.88
CA VAL A 159 13.42 18.09 -18.45
C VAL A 159 13.91 16.94 -19.36
N THR A 160 14.00 17.19 -20.67
CA THR A 160 14.46 16.19 -21.65
C THR A 160 15.95 15.87 -21.46
N GLU A 161 16.78 16.87 -21.25
CA GLU A 161 18.20 16.70 -20.96
C GLU A 161 18.42 15.98 -19.63
N LEU A 162 17.70 16.39 -18.58
CA LEU A 162 17.77 15.80 -17.25
C LEU A 162 17.44 14.30 -17.26
N GLN A 163 16.33 13.89 -17.89
CA GLN A 163 15.97 12.46 -17.95
C GLN A 163 17.00 11.63 -18.74
N ASN A 164 17.57 12.19 -19.81
CA ASN A 164 18.57 11.50 -20.62
C ASN A 164 19.87 11.33 -19.81
N ALA A 165 20.28 12.36 -19.09
CA ALA A 165 21.44 12.33 -18.21
C ALA A 165 21.29 11.27 -17.09
N ILE A 166 20.13 11.21 -16.43
CA ILE A 166 19.88 10.28 -15.32
C ILE A 166 19.71 8.82 -15.79
N PHE A 167 18.93 8.57 -16.85
CA PHE A 167 18.48 7.21 -17.17
C PHE A 167 19.19 6.54 -18.33
N GLU A 168 19.57 7.31 -19.35
CA GLU A 168 20.17 6.80 -20.59
C GLU A 168 21.69 6.92 -20.56
N GLY A 169 22.22 7.97 -19.92
CA GLY A 169 23.65 8.25 -19.87
C GLY A 169 24.27 8.39 -21.25
N LYS A 170 23.50 8.91 -22.23
CA LYS A 170 24.03 9.30 -23.54
C LYS A 170 25.09 10.38 -23.30
N GLU A 171 26.24 10.26 -23.96
CA GLU A 171 27.36 11.21 -23.90
C GLU A 171 28.15 11.26 -22.58
N LEU A 172 27.79 10.45 -21.57
CA LEU A 172 28.55 10.34 -20.32
C LEU A 172 29.48 9.12 -20.34
N SER A 173 30.71 9.31 -19.84
CA SER A 173 31.59 8.20 -19.46
C SER A 173 30.83 7.24 -18.53
N VAL A 174 31.06 5.93 -18.69
CA VAL A 174 30.49 4.89 -17.82
C VAL A 174 30.76 5.19 -16.34
N SER A 175 31.92 5.78 -16.02
CA SER A 175 32.30 6.14 -14.66
C SER A 175 31.51 7.31 -14.06
N LYS A 176 30.78 8.09 -14.86
CA LYS A 176 29.99 9.26 -14.45
C LYS A 176 28.48 9.06 -14.64
N LYS A 177 28.03 7.81 -14.78
CA LYS A 177 26.61 7.49 -14.89
C LYS A 177 25.96 7.36 -13.52
N ASP A 178 24.81 8.00 -13.36
CA ASP A 178 23.99 7.85 -12.16
C ASP A 178 23.62 6.38 -11.95
N THR A 179 23.90 5.86 -10.75
CA THR A 179 23.66 4.47 -10.38
C THR A 179 22.71 4.41 -9.19
N PHE A 180 21.63 3.66 -9.36
CA PHE A 180 20.65 3.40 -8.31
C PHE A 180 21.09 2.16 -7.55
N LEU A 181 21.55 2.33 -6.31
CA LEU A 181 22.12 1.24 -5.51
C LEU A 181 21.04 0.42 -4.79
N GLY A 182 19.81 0.93 -4.76
CA GLY A 182 18.65 0.30 -4.14
C GLY A 182 18.28 0.96 -2.82
N ALA A 183 17.46 0.28 -2.02
CA ALA A 183 17.04 0.77 -0.72
C ALA A 183 16.71 -0.36 0.23
N TYR A 184 16.82 -0.09 1.54
CA TYR A 184 16.59 -1.09 2.58
C TYR A 184 15.98 -0.48 3.84
N PRO A 185 15.27 -1.27 4.67
CA PRO A 185 14.84 -0.85 6.00
C PRO A 185 16.03 -0.61 6.93
N ALA A 186 16.24 0.64 7.35
CA ALA A 186 17.35 1.02 8.21
C ALA A 186 16.97 1.02 9.70
N LYS A 187 15.73 1.40 10.03
CA LYS A 187 15.27 1.50 11.42
C LYS A 187 13.77 1.28 11.51
N SER A 188 13.32 0.63 12.59
CA SER A 188 11.89 0.49 12.88
C SER A 188 11.55 1.30 14.12
N TYR A 189 10.57 2.19 13.97
CA TYR A 189 9.94 2.93 15.05
C TYR A 189 8.60 2.33 15.45
N SER A 190 8.29 1.12 14.96
CA SER A 190 7.09 0.37 15.37
C SER A 190 7.13 0.15 16.87
N ARG A 191 6.08 0.63 17.53
CA ARG A 191 5.84 0.39 18.95
C ARG A 191 5.32 -1.02 19.14
N ALA A 192 5.40 -1.54 20.37
CA ALA A 192 4.67 -2.74 20.70
C ALA A 192 3.17 -2.47 20.52
N PHE A 193 2.47 -3.38 19.84
CA PHE A 193 1.02 -3.30 19.68
C PHE A 193 0.40 -4.69 19.72
N HIS A 194 -0.89 -4.73 19.99
CA HIS A 194 -1.67 -5.96 19.98
C HIS A 194 -2.39 -6.10 18.66
N TYR A 195 -2.30 -7.29 18.07
CA TYR A 195 -3.06 -7.66 16.89
C TYR A 195 -4.07 -8.73 17.29
N HIS A 196 -5.36 -8.48 17.03
CA HIS A 196 -6.42 -9.39 17.43
C HIS A 196 -6.70 -10.40 16.31
N LEU A 197 -6.44 -11.67 16.59
CA LEU A 197 -6.78 -12.79 15.72
C LEU A 197 -8.08 -13.44 16.17
N MET A 198 -9.11 -13.33 15.36
CA MET A 198 -10.39 -13.99 15.61
C MET A 198 -10.33 -15.41 15.05
N LYS A 199 -10.20 -16.43 15.91
CA LYS A 199 -10.24 -17.85 15.52
C LYS A 199 -11.61 -18.45 15.83
N LYS A 200 -12.17 -19.19 14.87
CA LYS A 200 -13.40 -19.96 15.12
C LYS A 200 -13.07 -21.22 15.92
N GLY A 201 -13.55 -21.27 17.16
CA GLY A 201 -13.64 -22.48 17.97
C GLY A 201 -14.80 -23.37 17.51
N THR A 202 -14.98 -24.50 18.18
CA THR A 202 -16.07 -25.46 17.89
C THR A 202 -17.44 -24.79 17.98
N ASN A 203 -17.66 -23.86 18.92
CA ASN A 203 -18.94 -23.16 19.13
C ASN A 203 -18.83 -21.63 19.40
N SER A 204 -17.64 -21.00 19.29
CA SER A 204 -17.45 -19.56 19.59
C SER A 204 -16.36 -18.92 18.72
N LEU A 205 -16.42 -17.59 18.55
CA LEU A 205 -15.28 -16.81 18.07
C LEU A 205 -14.35 -16.54 19.25
N ASN A 206 -13.17 -17.14 19.22
CA ASN A 206 -12.13 -16.94 20.23
C ASN A 206 -11.17 -15.87 19.73
N GLU A 207 -11.07 -14.79 20.48
CA GLU A 207 -10.08 -13.74 20.24
C GLU A 207 -8.74 -14.15 20.83
N THR A 208 -7.70 -14.21 19.99
CA THR A 208 -6.31 -14.38 20.44
C THR A 208 -5.60 -13.04 20.26
N LYS A 209 -5.14 -12.46 21.37
CA LYS A 209 -4.26 -11.30 21.35
C LYS A 209 -2.84 -11.75 20.98
N VAL A 210 -2.32 -11.22 19.89
CA VAL A 210 -0.94 -11.43 19.47
C VAL A 210 -0.14 -10.19 19.81
N ASN A 211 0.92 -10.37 20.60
CA ASN A 211 1.82 -9.29 20.99
C ASN A 211 2.88 -9.12 19.91
N ILE A 212 2.89 -7.96 19.26
CA ILE A 212 3.93 -7.59 18.31
C ILE A 212 4.98 -6.78 19.05
N ALA A 213 6.24 -7.20 18.96
CA ALA A 213 7.33 -6.57 19.68
C ALA A 213 7.65 -5.18 19.12
N ALA A 214 8.16 -4.29 19.97
CA ALA A 214 8.74 -3.04 19.49
C ALA A 214 9.95 -3.36 18.58
N GLY A 215 10.07 -2.63 17.47
CA GLY A 215 11.12 -2.84 16.47
C GLY A 215 10.79 -3.88 15.40
N THR A 216 9.63 -4.54 15.45
CA THR A 216 9.11 -5.34 14.33
C THR A 216 8.90 -4.46 13.10
N PHE A 217 9.19 -4.98 11.91
CA PHE A 217 9.19 -4.19 10.67
C PHE A 217 8.51 -4.87 9.49
N LEU A 218 8.24 -6.18 9.58
CA LEU A 218 7.54 -6.95 8.56
C LEU A 218 6.28 -7.57 9.16
N PHE A 219 5.22 -7.63 8.36
CA PHE A 219 4.00 -8.32 8.74
C PHE A 219 3.23 -8.80 7.51
N GLU A 220 2.31 -9.76 7.71
CA GLU A 220 1.42 -10.20 6.65
C GLU A 220 0.22 -9.26 6.48
N ASP A 221 -0.34 -9.25 5.28
CA ASP A 221 -1.64 -8.67 4.99
C ASP A 221 -2.37 -9.55 3.96
N THR A 222 -3.67 -9.34 3.76
CA THR A 222 -4.51 -10.21 2.91
C THR A 222 -5.41 -9.37 2.00
N LEU A 223 -5.35 -9.65 0.69
CA LEU A 223 -6.30 -9.12 -0.28
C LEU A 223 -7.39 -10.16 -0.54
N ALA A 224 -8.63 -9.83 -0.17
CA ALA A 224 -9.80 -10.66 -0.49
C ALA A 224 -10.40 -10.20 -1.82
N HIS A 225 -10.14 -10.95 -2.91
CA HIS A 225 -10.79 -10.68 -4.20
C HIS A 225 -12.08 -11.49 -4.32
N HIS A 226 -13.17 -10.83 -4.72
CA HIS A 226 -14.45 -11.48 -4.99
C HIS A 226 -14.69 -11.49 -6.50
N LYS A 227 -14.85 -12.68 -7.10
CA LYS A 227 -15.30 -12.78 -8.50
C LYS A 227 -16.79 -12.45 -8.65
N HIS A 228 -17.56 -12.55 -7.56
CA HIS A 228 -18.99 -12.28 -7.50
C HIS A 228 -19.38 -11.87 -6.05
N PRO A 229 -20.30 -10.91 -5.82
CA PRO A 229 -20.66 -10.42 -4.48
C PRO A 229 -21.15 -11.50 -3.51
N LEU A 230 -21.82 -12.53 -4.06
CA LEU A 230 -22.38 -13.65 -3.28
C LEU A 230 -21.45 -14.87 -3.20
N LYS A 231 -20.20 -14.76 -3.71
CA LYS A 231 -19.21 -15.85 -3.60
C LYS A 231 -18.19 -15.51 -2.53
N ASP A 232 -17.81 -16.55 -1.78
CA ASP A 232 -16.73 -16.47 -0.80
C ASP A 232 -15.46 -15.87 -1.45
N PRO A 233 -14.81 -14.89 -0.81
CA PRO A 233 -13.60 -14.29 -1.34
C PRO A 233 -12.48 -15.31 -1.45
N ASN A 234 -11.58 -15.05 -2.40
CA ASN A 234 -10.29 -15.74 -2.42
C ASN A 234 -9.21 -14.86 -1.75
N PRO A 235 -8.77 -15.22 -0.52
CA PRO A 235 -7.76 -14.46 0.22
C PRO A 235 -6.35 -14.69 -0.36
N ILE A 236 -5.71 -13.60 -0.80
CA ILE A 236 -4.32 -13.60 -1.26
C ILE A 236 -3.47 -12.98 -0.15
N ARG A 237 -2.67 -13.81 0.53
CA ARG A 237 -1.77 -13.36 1.59
C ARG A 237 -0.46 -12.85 1.01
N PHE A 238 0.06 -11.78 1.57
CA PHE A 238 1.30 -11.16 1.13
C PHE A 238 2.09 -10.55 2.28
N LEU A 239 3.39 -10.40 2.07
CA LEU A 239 4.28 -9.77 3.02
C LEU A 239 4.35 -8.26 2.74
N LYS A 240 4.34 -7.43 3.79
CA LYS A 240 4.56 -5.99 3.72
C LYS A 240 5.55 -5.51 4.78
N ILE A 241 6.21 -4.38 4.51
CA ILE A 241 6.90 -3.60 5.54
C ILE A 241 5.85 -2.78 6.28
N LEU A 242 5.92 -2.77 7.61
CA LEU A 242 5.00 -2.04 8.47
C LEU A 242 5.15 -0.51 8.30
N PRO A 243 4.12 0.28 8.67
CA PRO A 243 4.26 1.72 8.89
C PRO A 243 5.36 2.02 9.93
N ASN A 244 5.85 3.26 9.93
CA ASN A 244 6.88 3.74 10.86
C ASN A 244 8.22 2.99 10.75
N VAL A 245 8.53 2.48 9.57
CA VAL A 245 9.83 1.89 9.23
C VAL A 245 10.57 2.86 8.31
N GLU A 246 11.79 3.22 8.70
CA GLU A 246 12.69 4.06 7.92
C GLU A 246 13.32 3.26 6.79
N ILE A 247 13.12 3.72 5.56
CA ILE A 247 13.71 3.16 4.36
C ILE A 247 14.84 4.08 3.90
N LYS A 248 16.06 3.57 3.85
CA LYS A 248 17.24 4.30 3.35
C LYS A 248 17.43 4.00 1.86
N PHE A 249 17.33 5.05 1.04
CA PHE A 249 17.56 5.01 -0.40
C PHE A 249 19.00 5.41 -0.70
N GLN A 250 19.66 4.68 -1.59
CA GLN A 250 21.09 4.82 -1.85
C GLN A 250 21.37 5.00 -3.35
N PHE A 251 22.26 5.92 -3.67
CA PHE A 251 22.59 6.31 -5.03
C PHE A 251 24.08 6.61 -5.15
N ARG A 252 24.62 6.42 -6.35
CA ARG A 252 25.85 7.06 -6.80
C ARG A 252 25.47 8.10 -7.85
N LEU A 253 25.68 9.39 -7.59
CA LEU A 253 25.18 10.47 -8.43
C LEU A 253 26.31 11.42 -8.85
N PHE A 254 26.12 12.04 -10.01
CA PHE A 254 27.04 13.03 -10.57
C PHE A 254 26.29 14.25 -11.08
N ASP A 255 26.98 15.37 -11.21
CA ASP A 255 26.44 16.58 -11.83
C ASP A 255 26.19 16.33 -13.33
N SER A 256 24.94 16.47 -13.78
CA SER A 256 24.56 16.35 -15.18
C SER A 256 23.11 16.74 -15.43
N GLY A 257 22.77 17.04 -16.69
CA GLY A 257 21.40 17.40 -17.09
C GLY A 257 20.90 18.67 -16.41
N GLY A 258 21.81 19.62 -16.14
CA GLY A 258 21.49 20.90 -15.50
C GLY A 258 21.26 20.84 -13.98
N LEU A 259 21.40 19.68 -13.34
CA LEU A 259 21.35 19.52 -11.88
C LEU A 259 22.65 18.97 -11.31
N SER A 260 23.03 19.49 -10.15
CA SER A 260 24.05 18.86 -9.29
C SER A 260 23.55 17.54 -8.69
N ALA A 261 24.47 16.70 -8.24
CA ALA A 261 24.15 15.46 -7.54
C ALA A 261 23.29 15.71 -6.27
N ASP A 262 23.56 16.79 -5.53
CA ASP A 262 22.76 17.23 -4.37
C ASP A 262 21.33 17.65 -4.74
N GLU A 263 21.15 18.28 -5.90
CA GLU A 263 19.82 18.66 -6.38
C GLU A 263 19.03 17.44 -6.86
N LYS A 264 19.70 16.49 -7.50
CA LYS A 264 19.07 15.21 -7.89
C LYS A 264 18.60 14.42 -6.68
N VAL A 265 19.39 14.34 -5.61
CA VAL A 265 18.96 13.61 -4.40
C VAL A 265 17.75 14.27 -3.74
N LYS A 266 17.71 15.62 -3.69
CA LYS A 266 16.53 16.38 -3.21
C LYS A 266 15.30 16.13 -4.07
N LEU A 267 15.45 16.15 -5.40
CA LEU A 267 14.37 15.85 -6.33
C LEU A 267 13.85 14.41 -6.13
N PHE A 268 14.73 13.43 -5.99
CA PHE A 268 14.33 12.03 -5.77
C PHE A 268 13.61 11.83 -4.43
N GLU A 269 14.09 12.46 -3.36
CA GLU A 269 13.42 12.45 -2.05
C GLU A 269 12.02 13.04 -2.18
N PHE A 270 11.90 14.22 -2.79
CA PHE A 270 10.64 14.92 -3.01
C PHE A 270 9.64 14.08 -3.80
N LEU A 271 10.06 13.53 -4.95
CA LEU A 271 9.19 12.73 -5.81
C LEU A 271 8.69 11.45 -5.12
N LEU A 272 9.57 10.75 -4.39
CA LEU A 272 9.17 9.56 -3.63
C LEU A 272 8.25 9.91 -2.46
N GLN A 273 8.48 11.03 -1.77
CA GLN A 273 7.61 11.49 -0.70
C GLN A 273 6.22 11.87 -1.23
N LYS A 274 6.15 12.62 -2.34
CA LYS A 274 4.91 13.14 -2.92
C LYS A 274 4.06 12.05 -3.59
N TYR A 275 4.69 11.15 -4.34
CA TYR A 275 3.98 10.16 -5.17
C TYR A 275 4.06 8.72 -4.64
N GLY A 276 4.86 8.47 -3.61
CA GLY A 276 5.05 7.14 -3.05
C GLY A 276 5.83 6.18 -3.95
N ALA A 277 6.06 4.96 -3.48
CA ALA A 277 6.72 3.89 -4.23
C ALA A 277 6.02 2.55 -4.03
N GLY A 278 6.42 1.54 -4.81
CA GLY A 278 5.91 0.19 -4.68
C GLY A 278 4.51 0.01 -5.27
N ALA A 279 3.82 -1.04 -4.81
CA ALA A 279 2.54 -1.46 -5.34
C ALA A 279 1.37 -0.89 -4.53
N LYS A 280 0.20 -0.77 -5.20
CA LYS A 280 -1.09 -0.37 -4.60
C LYS A 280 -1.06 0.97 -3.85
N THR A 281 -0.33 1.95 -4.38
CA THR A 281 -0.27 3.31 -3.80
C THR A 281 -1.62 4.00 -3.71
N SER A 282 -2.53 3.74 -4.68
CA SER A 282 -3.91 4.23 -4.64
C SER A 282 -4.74 3.68 -3.48
N SER A 283 -4.37 2.52 -2.94
CA SER A 283 -5.02 1.89 -1.79
C SER A 283 -4.37 2.28 -0.45
N GLY A 284 -3.33 3.12 -0.46
CA GLY A 284 -2.68 3.61 0.76
C GLY A 284 -1.40 2.88 1.16
N TYR A 285 -0.85 2.01 0.30
CA TYR A 285 0.49 1.45 0.47
C TYR A 285 1.57 2.37 -0.07
N GLY A 286 2.80 2.23 0.43
CA GLY A 286 3.99 2.89 -0.12
C GLY A 286 3.94 4.41 -0.09
N GLN A 287 3.20 4.94 0.87
CA GLN A 287 3.24 6.35 1.25
C GLN A 287 4.41 6.59 2.19
N PHE A 288 5.02 7.75 2.08
CA PHE A 288 6.20 8.13 2.85
C PHE A 288 6.01 9.47 3.55
N LYS A 289 6.70 9.63 4.67
CA LYS A 289 6.85 10.89 5.40
C LYS A 289 8.32 11.14 5.69
N LYS A 290 8.71 12.41 5.83
CA LYS A 290 10.05 12.78 6.31
C LYS A 290 10.30 12.20 7.69
N ASN A 291 11.59 11.93 7.96
CA ASN A 291 12.02 11.35 9.23
C ASN A 291 11.48 12.14 10.42
N ILE A 292 10.98 11.41 11.40
CA ILE A 292 10.45 11.96 12.63
C ILE A 292 11.65 12.21 13.54
N SER A 293 11.79 13.43 14.05
CA SER A 293 12.77 13.71 15.10
C SER A 293 12.51 12.76 16.28
N GLN A 294 13.56 12.19 16.86
CA GLN A 294 13.46 11.15 17.89
C GLN A 294 12.56 11.55 19.08
N ASN A 295 12.41 12.86 19.33
CA ASN A 295 11.57 13.44 20.37
C ASN A 295 10.04 13.42 20.09
N LYS A 296 9.59 12.91 18.92
CA LYS A 296 8.16 12.78 18.56
C LYS A 296 7.71 11.33 18.32
N ILE A 297 8.47 10.34 18.77
CA ILE A 297 8.08 8.93 18.68
C ILE A 297 6.78 8.68 19.48
N SER A 298 6.53 9.44 20.56
CA SER A 298 5.26 9.53 21.32
C SER A 298 4.02 9.75 20.46
N ASP A 299 4.16 10.55 19.42
CA ASP A 299 3.05 11.10 18.66
C ASP A 299 2.74 10.27 17.41
N LEU A 300 3.55 9.22 17.17
CA LEU A 300 3.30 8.28 16.09
C LEU A 300 2.02 7.49 16.38
N PRO A 301 1.07 7.45 15.43
CA PRO A 301 -0.12 6.63 15.60
C PRO A 301 0.29 5.17 15.83
N VAL A 302 -0.27 4.58 16.89
CA VAL A 302 -0.24 3.14 17.09
C VAL A 302 -1.18 2.54 16.05
N PHE A 303 -0.62 2.12 14.92
CA PHE A 303 -1.35 1.37 13.91
C PHE A 303 -1.58 -0.04 14.46
N GLY A 304 -2.71 -0.26 15.16
CA GLY A 304 -2.87 -1.47 15.97
C GLY A 304 -4.28 -2.01 16.20
N ASN A 305 -5.36 -1.26 15.97
CA ASN A 305 -6.71 -1.87 16.00
C ASN A 305 -7.06 -2.49 14.65
N PHE A 306 -6.24 -3.44 14.21
CA PHE A 306 -6.52 -4.27 13.05
C PHE A 306 -7.17 -5.57 13.52
N ILE A 307 -8.40 -5.81 13.10
CA ILE A 307 -9.07 -7.09 13.27
C ILE A 307 -8.65 -7.96 12.07
N ALA A 308 -7.85 -8.99 12.30
CA ALA A 308 -7.77 -10.09 11.33
C ALA A 308 -8.73 -11.19 11.74
N ILE A 309 -9.59 -11.52 10.81
CA ILE A 309 -10.37 -12.73 10.85
C ILE A 309 -9.43 -13.88 10.46
N SER A 310 -9.14 -14.79 11.40
CA SER A 310 -8.61 -16.09 11.03
C SER A 310 -9.72 -16.83 10.30
N LEU A 311 -9.43 -17.26 9.08
CA LEU A 311 -10.28 -18.24 8.41
C LEU A 311 -10.32 -19.48 9.29
N ASP A 312 -11.51 -20.05 9.45
CA ASP A 312 -11.68 -21.29 10.19
C ASP A 312 -10.93 -22.44 9.50
N ASN A 313 -10.81 -23.59 10.17
CA ASN A 313 -10.27 -24.83 9.56
C ASN A 313 -11.00 -25.23 8.25
N LYS A 314 -12.08 -24.52 7.89
CA LYS A 314 -12.92 -24.70 6.73
C LYS A 314 -12.78 -23.61 5.64
N GLY A 315 -11.93 -22.59 5.84
CA GLY A 315 -11.67 -21.54 4.84
C GLY A 315 -12.82 -20.57 4.61
N LYS A 316 -13.82 -20.48 5.50
CA LYS A 316 -14.94 -19.53 5.37
C LYS A 316 -14.67 -18.27 6.19
N ILE A 317 -15.06 -17.12 5.64
CA ILE A 317 -15.29 -15.91 6.45
C ILE A 317 -16.53 -16.18 7.32
N PRO A 318 -16.52 -15.89 8.63
CA PRO A 318 -17.71 -16.02 9.45
C PRO A 318 -18.75 -14.98 9.02
N GLU A 319 -19.98 -15.44 8.75
CA GLU A 319 -21.15 -14.56 8.76
C GLU A 319 -21.25 -13.91 10.14
N THR A 320 -21.19 -12.58 10.18
CA THR A 320 -21.41 -11.82 11.41
C THR A 320 -22.87 -11.41 11.44
N SER A 321 -23.71 -12.17 12.15
CA SER A 321 -24.94 -11.61 12.70
C SER A 321 -24.51 -10.69 13.85
N GLN A 322 -24.52 -9.38 13.62
CA GLN A 322 -24.35 -8.40 14.70
C GLN A 322 -25.58 -8.45 15.60
N THR A 323 -25.46 -9.08 16.76
CA THR A 323 -26.38 -8.84 17.88
C THR A 323 -25.80 -7.69 18.70
N THR A 324 -26.30 -6.49 18.47
CA THR A 324 -26.12 -5.37 19.40
C THR A 324 -27.35 -5.35 20.31
N GLN A 325 -27.14 -5.57 21.61
CA GLN A 325 -28.18 -5.46 22.61
C GLN A 325 -28.78 -4.05 22.60
N THR A 326 -30.11 -4.02 22.56
CA THR A 326 -30.98 -2.87 22.44
C THR A 326 -31.10 -2.16 23.80
N GLN A 327 -30.73 -0.89 23.87
CA GLN A 327 -31.43 0.06 24.75
C GLN A 327 -32.46 0.78 23.88
N GLN A 328 -33.73 0.65 24.23
CA GLN A 328 -34.83 1.36 23.58
C GLN A 328 -34.81 2.84 23.99
N PRO A 329 -34.96 3.75 23.03
CA PRO A 329 -35.75 4.93 23.27
C PRO A 329 -36.91 5.06 22.26
N LYS A 330 -38.04 5.45 22.87
CA LYS A 330 -39.33 5.94 22.37
C LYS A 330 -39.49 6.19 20.86
N LYS A 331 -40.62 5.64 20.37
CA LYS A 331 -41.36 6.06 19.17
C LYS A 331 -41.47 7.59 19.08
N ALA A 332 -40.97 8.14 17.98
CA ALA A 332 -41.53 9.34 17.38
C ALA A 332 -41.94 8.96 15.94
N GLU A 333 -43.17 9.29 15.59
CA GLU A 333 -43.85 8.93 14.35
C GLU A 333 -43.73 10.07 13.31
N ILE A 334 -43.63 9.67 12.03
CA ILE A 334 -43.98 10.43 10.79
C ILE A 334 -42.92 11.48 10.34
N SER A 335 -42.52 11.66 9.07
CA SER A 335 -43.17 11.44 7.76
C SER A 335 -42.22 11.01 6.62
N GLN A 336 -42.83 10.43 5.58
CA GLN A 336 -42.30 10.09 4.26
C GLN A 336 -41.62 11.28 3.55
N ASP A 337 -40.41 11.02 3.00
CA ASP A 337 -40.06 11.34 1.60
C ASP A 337 -38.71 10.65 1.25
N ASP A 338 -38.83 9.36 0.91
CA ASP A 338 -37.74 8.50 0.39
C ASP A 338 -37.57 8.75 -1.11
N THR A 339 -36.65 9.63 -1.48
CA THR A 339 -36.33 9.89 -2.89
C THR A 339 -35.13 9.07 -3.34
N TRP A 340 -35.26 7.74 -3.27
CA TRP A 340 -34.35 6.82 -3.96
C TRP A 340 -34.63 6.87 -5.46
N VAL A 341 -33.63 7.24 -6.25
CA VAL A 341 -33.77 7.47 -7.69
C VAL A 341 -33.31 6.24 -8.47
N GLU A 342 -34.00 5.92 -9.57
CA GLU A 342 -33.61 4.82 -10.48
C GLU A 342 -32.42 5.23 -11.34
N LEU A 343 -31.45 4.32 -11.50
CA LEU A 343 -30.15 4.61 -12.09
C LEU A 343 -30.24 5.02 -13.57
N ASP A 344 -31.18 4.44 -14.31
CA ASP A 344 -31.45 4.68 -15.73
C ASP A 344 -32.02 6.07 -16.02
N THR A 345 -32.63 6.72 -15.02
CA THR A 345 -33.14 8.09 -15.14
C THR A 345 -32.07 9.18 -14.91
N LEU A 346 -30.87 8.80 -14.44
CA LEU A 346 -29.84 9.74 -14.02
C LEU A 346 -28.89 10.13 -15.16
N LYS A 347 -28.81 11.44 -15.43
CA LYS A 347 -27.85 12.06 -16.35
C LYS A 347 -26.97 13.10 -15.64
N ILE A 348 -25.86 13.50 -16.26
CA ILE A 348 -25.06 14.65 -15.77
C ILE A 348 -25.98 15.86 -15.59
N GLY A 349 -25.89 16.51 -14.44
CA GLY A 349 -26.78 17.61 -14.02
C GLY A 349 -27.97 17.18 -13.16
N SER A 350 -28.27 15.88 -13.03
CA SER A 350 -29.38 15.39 -12.21
C SER A 350 -29.11 15.56 -10.72
N LEU A 351 -30.19 15.72 -9.95
CA LEU A 351 -30.14 15.84 -8.49
C LEU A 351 -30.34 14.49 -7.83
N VAL A 352 -29.51 14.19 -6.85
CA VAL A 352 -29.58 12.95 -6.08
C VAL A 352 -29.32 13.25 -4.60
N TRP A 353 -30.03 12.55 -3.73
CA TRP A 353 -29.80 12.62 -2.29
C TRP A 353 -28.73 11.61 -1.87
N GLY A 354 -28.04 11.89 -0.76
CA GLY A 354 -27.14 10.91 -0.15
C GLY A 354 -26.99 11.10 1.35
N THR A 355 -26.73 10.00 2.05
CA THR A 355 -26.46 10.00 3.48
C THR A 355 -24.96 10.13 3.74
N VAL A 356 -24.57 11.07 4.60
CA VAL A 356 -23.19 11.21 5.04
C VAL A 356 -22.84 10.05 5.98
N LEU A 357 -21.90 9.20 5.58
CA LEU A 357 -21.45 8.04 6.37
C LEU A 357 -20.32 8.43 7.34
N SER A 358 -19.44 9.32 6.91
CA SER A 358 -18.34 9.85 7.74
C SER A 358 -17.87 11.20 7.19
N TYR A 359 -17.35 12.03 8.07
CA TYR A 359 -16.82 13.34 7.74
C TYR A 359 -15.54 13.60 8.54
N SER A 360 -14.46 13.97 7.84
CA SER A 360 -13.19 14.34 8.46
C SER A 360 -12.40 15.26 7.53
N ASN A 361 -11.80 16.32 8.06
CA ASN A 361 -10.90 17.23 7.34
C ASN A 361 -11.52 17.79 6.03
N GLY A 362 -12.76 18.27 6.07
CA GLY A 362 -13.42 18.89 4.91
C GLY A 362 -13.92 17.92 3.84
N ASN A 363 -13.73 16.61 4.02
CA ASN A 363 -14.19 15.58 3.08
C ASN A 363 -15.24 14.68 3.74
N ALA A 364 -16.37 14.50 3.06
CA ALA A 364 -17.42 13.58 3.46
C ALA A 364 -17.45 12.35 2.56
N LYS A 365 -17.58 11.16 3.16
CA LYS A 365 -18.02 9.96 2.45
C LYS A 365 -19.53 9.93 2.43
N ILE A 366 -20.13 9.98 1.25
CA ILE A 366 -21.58 10.04 1.08
C ILE A 366 -22.05 8.83 0.28
N LYS A 367 -23.05 8.13 0.81
CA LYS A 367 -23.77 7.07 0.10
C LYS A 367 -24.95 7.68 -0.64
N LEU A 368 -24.98 7.56 -1.96
CA LEU A 368 -26.09 8.05 -2.78
C LEU A 368 -27.34 7.17 -2.60
N HIS A 369 -28.52 7.79 -2.63
CA HIS A 369 -29.81 7.12 -2.59
C HIS A 369 -30.24 6.73 -4.00
N ILE A 370 -29.67 5.64 -4.51
CA ILE A 370 -29.97 5.08 -5.84
C ILE A 370 -30.46 3.66 -5.67
N LYS A 371 -31.62 3.33 -6.26
CA LYS A 371 -32.21 1.99 -6.12
C LYS A 371 -31.24 0.91 -6.62
N ASP A 372 -31.13 -0.17 -5.85
CA ASP A 372 -30.36 -1.37 -6.18
C ASP A 372 -28.86 -1.16 -6.50
N LYS A 373 -28.28 -0.03 -6.07
CA LYS A 373 -26.86 0.29 -6.24
C LYS A 373 -26.27 0.99 -5.02
N ASP A 374 -25.21 0.41 -4.48
CA ASP A 374 -24.41 1.01 -3.43
C ASP A 374 -23.28 1.86 -4.01
N ILE A 375 -23.59 3.13 -4.28
CA ILE A 375 -22.59 4.11 -4.76
C ILE A 375 -22.16 5.00 -3.59
N VAL A 376 -20.89 4.88 -3.19
CA VAL A 376 -20.27 5.72 -2.17
C VAL A 376 -19.18 6.56 -2.79
N ILE A 377 -19.20 7.86 -2.51
CA ILE A 377 -18.32 8.85 -3.12
C ILE A 377 -17.77 9.80 -2.08
N ASN A 378 -16.60 10.36 -2.37
CA ASN A 378 -16.00 11.42 -1.55
C ASN A 378 -16.42 12.78 -2.10
N VAL A 379 -16.98 13.62 -1.24
CA VAL A 379 -17.40 14.99 -1.60
C VAL A 379 -16.70 15.96 -0.66
N ASN A 380 -15.99 16.92 -1.24
CA ASN A 380 -15.39 18.03 -0.49
C ASN A 380 -16.47 19.07 -0.15
N GLY A 381 -16.56 19.46 1.11
CA GLY A 381 -17.53 20.44 1.61
C GLY A 381 -17.75 20.34 3.12
N LYS A 382 -18.52 21.28 3.69
CA LYS A 382 -18.97 21.20 5.09
C LYS A 382 -20.22 20.31 5.18
N PHE A 383 -20.14 19.25 5.97
CA PHE A 383 -21.21 18.27 6.22
C PHE A 383 -21.23 17.87 7.70
N SER A 384 -22.40 17.55 8.23
CA SER A 384 -22.54 16.90 9.54
C SER A 384 -22.72 15.38 9.40
N LYS A 385 -22.31 14.60 10.42
CA LYS A 385 -22.29 13.12 10.40
C LYS A 385 -23.68 12.47 10.30
N THR A 386 -24.74 13.26 10.47
CA THR A 386 -26.14 12.82 10.44
C THR A 386 -26.95 13.50 9.32
N GLU A 387 -26.31 14.28 8.44
CA GLU A 387 -27.00 15.02 7.37
C GLU A 387 -27.33 14.13 6.16
N LYS A 388 -28.53 14.32 5.60
CA LYS A 388 -28.78 14.00 4.19
C LYS A 388 -28.34 15.20 3.34
N ALA A 389 -27.56 14.95 2.30
CA ALA A 389 -27.05 15.99 1.41
C ALA A 389 -27.68 15.87 0.02
N LYS A 390 -28.09 17.00 -0.55
CA LYS A 390 -28.54 17.09 -1.94
C LYS A 390 -27.35 17.40 -2.86
N LEU A 391 -27.13 16.55 -3.85
CA LEU A 391 -25.94 16.56 -4.70
C LEU A 391 -26.34 16.65 -6.18
N ILE A 392 -25.46 17.25 -6.98
CA ILE A 392 -25.58 17.30 -8.44
C ILE A 392 -24.55 16.34 -9.04
N ILE A 393 -24.99 15.45 -9.93
CA ILE A 393 -24.10 14.56 -10.67
C ILE A 393 -23.28 15.38 -11.68
N THR A 394 -21.95 15.29 -11.59
CA THR A 394 -21.04 16.05 -12.46
C THR A 394 -20.29 15.17 -13.44
N GLU A 395 -20.03 13.90 -13.10
CA GLU A 395 -19.36 12.96 -13.99
C GLU A 395 -19.96 11.55 -13.83
N THR A 396 -20.11 10.87 -14.97
CA THR A 396 -20.59 9.48 -15.07
C THR A 396 -19.66 8.70 -16.00
N SER A 397 -19.48 7.41 -15.77
CA SER A 397 -18.67 6.53 -16.63
C SER A 397 -19.48 5.34 -17.14
N GLY A 398 -19.22 4.97 -18.40
CA GLY A 398 -19.81 3.82 -19.09
C GLY A 398 -21.19 4.06 -19.70
N LYS A 399 -21.82 3.01 -20.24
CA LYS A 399 -23.11 3.10 -20.97
C LYS A 399 -24.21 2.34 -20.22
N ILE A 400 -25.36 2.99 -20.02
CA ILE A 400 -26.55 2.42 -19.33
C ILE A 400 -27.01 1.14 -20.04
N GLU A 401 -27.11 1.17 -21.38
CA GLU A 401 -27.51 0.05 -22.23
C GLU A 401 -26.63 -1.21 -22.10
N LYS A 402 -25.40 -1.07 -21.58
CA LYS A 402 -24.46 -2.20 -21.38
C LYS A 402 -24.33 -2.62 -19.91
N GLY A 403 -25.22 -2.15 -19.03
CA GLY A 403 -25.22 -2.47 -17.59
C GLY A 403 -24.02 -1.92 -16.80
N ASN A 404 -23.16 -1.14 -17.44
CA ASN A 404 -21.89 -0.64 -16.89
C ASN A 404 -21.94 0.88 -16.68
N PHE A 405 -23.04 1.41 -16.13
CA PHE A 405 -23.17 2.83 -15.81
C PHE A 405 -22.85 3.08 -14.34
N THR A 406 -21.99 4.06 -14.06
CA THR A 406 -21.61 4.41 -12.68
C THR A 406 -21.39 5.92 -12.57
N ILE A 407 -21.83 6.50 -11.46
CA ILE A 407 -21.57 7.90 -11.12
C ILE A 407 -20.19 7.98 -10.48
N THR A 408 -19.28 8.71 -11.11
CA THR A 408 -17.88 8.82 -10.65
C THR A 408 -17.66 10.07 -9.82
N LYS A 409 -18.49 11.10 -9.98
CA LYS A 409 -18.35 12.36 -9.26
C LYS A 409 -19.66 13.11 -9.11
N VAL A 410 -19.82 13.74 -7.95
CA VAL A 410 -20.91 14.68 -7.68
C VAL A 410 -20.35 15.89 -6.93
N ARG A 411 -21.11 16.99 -6.93
CA ARG A 411 -20.84 18.16 -6.07
C ARG A 411 -22.03 18.47 -5.18
N LYS A 412 -21.80 19.08 -4.01
CA LYS A 412 -22.87 19.63 -3.18
C LYS A 412 -23.65 20.69 -3.98
N LYS A 413 -24.98 20.59 -4.02
CA LYS A 413 -25.80 21.71 -4.52
C LYS A 413 -25.67 22.84 -3.50
N LYS A 414 -25.18 24.00 -3.94
CA LYS A 414 -25.08 25.18 -3.09
C LYS A 414 -26.46 25.60 -2.61
#